data_AF-A0A0K1NLP0-F1
#
_entry.id   AF-A0A0K1NLP0-F1
#
_cell.length_a   1.000
_cell.length_b   1.000
_cell.length_c   1.000
_cell.angle_alpha   90.00
_cell.angle_beta   90.00
_cell.angle_gamma   90.00
#
_symmetry.space_group_name_H-M   'P 1'
#
loop_
_entity.id
_entity.type
_entity.pdbx_description
1 polymer ?
#
loop_
_entity_poly.entity_id
_entity_poly.type
_entity_poly.pdbx_seq_one_letter_code
_entity_poly.pdbx_strand_id
1 'polypeptide(L)'
;MTFMNINNIKTLALSMLGMALAVSCSESIDVPLVPESSYKPLENNLAFITDKYGCSNQDSLVFNENGSTEFYVNLTQATKAKEEYTLVYDAKALENYNKTHGTVFEALPESLVTVSGSAAVNAGATKSSKVTVSYTTAADLKENGVYAIPLSVKGTSQTSKDKGEFVLFVRDITKMPNCHKDNGLQVISCMEVNDANPLHNLCYTLKESKKYVFDQVILFSGNINYNAESGEVYNYNNENVQHLLDYKEKYLKPLQEKGMKVILGILGNHDRSGVANLSKEGAIKFAQELKAVVDAYGLDGVFFDDEYSNYGTYPGFVSPSIEAASRLCYECKRIMPDKLIEVYVYSRTGSLYSVDGHKPGEFVDYALQDYGRYGDLSNNYEGLSPKGMIQGSSEFGQGRIISFNTAKSIKTDGYGGTMVFGLTPQNGYVTRLNNITRAFYGEETVRTGSYAKDW
;
A
#
# COMPACT_ATOMS: atom_id res chain seq x y z
N MET A 1 -0.90 -20.83 59.72
CA MET A 1 -1.13 -19.43 60.18
C MET A 1 -0.04 -18.58 59.55
N THR A 2 -0.33 -17.56 58.72
CA THR A 2 -0.68 -16.15 59.08
C THR A 2 0.40 -15.48 59.94
N PHE A 3 0.91 -14.24 59.71
CA PHE A 3 0.57 -13.09 58.84
C PHE A 3 1.87 -12.56 58.17
N MET A 4 1.97 -11.76 57.09
CA MET A 4 1.21 -10.64 56.48
C MET A 4 1.51 -9.21 57.02
N ASN A 5 2.48 -8.54 56.36
CA ASN A 5 2.49 -7.16 55.79
C ASN A 5 2.21 -5.89 56.66
N ILE A 6 2.90 -4.76 56.36
CA ILE A 6 2.34 -3.39 56.11
C ILE A 6 3.40 -2.25 55.94
N ASN A 7 3.26 -1.52 54.82
CA ASN A 7 3.61 -0.14 54.36
C ASN A 7 4.42 0.88 55.21
N ASN A 8 5.18 1.76 54.49
CA ASN A 8 5.15 3.27 54.51
C ASN A 8 6.48 3.91 53.95
N ILE A 9 6.60 5.13 53.36
CA ILE A 9 5.65 6.13 52.77
C ILE A 9 6.38 7.15 51.81
N LYS A 10 5.66 7.63 50.75
CA LYS A 10 5.72 8.90 49.96
C LYS A 10 7.04 9.65 49.56
N THR A 11 7.15 9.86 48.24
CA THR A 11 7.26 11.16 47.50
C THR A 11 8.31 12.22 47.86
N LEU A 12 9.10 12.64 46.86
CA LEU A 12 9.48 14.04 46.65
C LEU A 12 9.59 14.38 45.15
N ALA A 13 9.14 15.57 44.76
CA ALA A 13 9.37 16.16 43.44
C ALA A 13 9.91 17.58 43.64
N LEU A 14 10.83 18.03 42.77
CA LEU A 14 11.19 19.43 42.70
C LEU A 14 11.60 19.82 41.27
N SER A 15 10.94 20.85 40.76
CA SER A 15 11.25 21.52 39.50
C SER A 15 12.13 22.74 39.75
N MET A 16 12.99 23.13 38.80
CA MET A 16 13.19 24.54 38.46
C MET A 16 13.87 24.77 37.10
N LEU A 17 13.57 25.95 36.56
CA LEU A 17 13.90 26.51 35.24
C LEU A 17 15.40 26.65 34.94
N GLY A 18 15.73 26.74 33.64
CA GLY A 18 16.97 27.37 33.16
C GLY A 18 17.16 27.28 31.64
N MET A 19 16.80 28.34 30.90
CA MET A 19 16.94 28.38 29.43
C MET A 19 18.26 29.07 29.04
N ALA A 20 19.12 28.40 28.27
CA ALA A 20 20.34 28.98 27.69
C ALA A 20 20.68 28.34 26.34
N LEU A 21 21.41 29.08 25.50
CA LEU A 21 21.60 28.82 24.06
C LEU A 21 22.74 27.82 23.74
N ALA A 22 22.71 27.31 22.52
CA ALA A 22 23.57 26.25 22.01
C ALA A 22 25.06 26.60 21.87
N VAL A 23 25.93 25.63 22.16
CA VAL A 23 27.16 25.29 21.39
C VAL A 23 27.36 23.76 21.46
N SER A 24 27.78 23.14 20.37
CA SER A 24 28.11 21.72 20.29
C SER A 24 29.38 21.36 21.06
N CYS A 25 29.32 20.36 21.94
CA CYS A 25 30.42 19.45 22.25
C CYS A 25 29.87 18.13 22.80
N SER A 26 30.62 17.05 22.61
CA SER A 26 30.22 15.70 23.00
C SER A 26 30.19 15.50 24.52
N GLU A 27 29.02 15.20 25.08
CA GLU A 27 28.90 14.53 26.37
C GLU A 27 28.16 13.20 26.16
N SER A 28 28.91 12.10 26.17
CA SER A 28 28.36 10.75 26.17
C SER A 28 27.72 10.46 27.53
N ILE A 29 26.44 10.12 27.53
CA ILE A 29 25.78 9.56 28.71
C ILE A 29 26.32 8.13 28.88
N ASP A 30 27.32 7.95 29.74
CA ASP A 30 27.82 6.64 30.15
C ASP A 30 26.76 5.94 31.02
N VAL A 31 25.85 5.22 30.35
CA VAL A 31 24.96 4.26 31.00
C VAL A 31 25.83 3.09 31.49
N PRO A 32 25.73 2.68 32.77
CA PRO A 32 26.48 1.52 33.27
C PRO A 32 26.14 0.27 32.45
N LEU A 33 27.14 -0.25 31.72
CA LEU A 33 27.02 -1.50 30.98
C LEU A 33 26.64 -2.63 31.95
N VAL A 34 25.52 -3.30 31.67
CA VAL A 34 25.14 -4.52 32.38
C VAL A 34 26.26 -5.56 32.15
N PRO A 35 26.78 -6.26 33.19
CA PRO A 35 27.86 -7.21 33.02
C PRO A 35 27.48 -8.37 32.08
N GLU A 36 27.93 -8.30 30.82
CA GLU A 36 27.71 -9.34 29.82
C GLU A 36 28.45 -10.66 30.10
N SER A 37 29.27 -10.72 31.15
CA SER A 37 29.99 -11.92 31.60
C SER A 37 29.10 -13.12 31.94
N SER A 38 27.78 -12.92 32.04
CA SER A 38 26.78 -13.98 32.21
C SER A 38 26.26 -14.54 30.88
N TYR A 39 26.41 -13.81 29.77
CA TYR A 39 26.06 -14.28 28.44
C TYR A 39 27.21 -15.12 27.89
N LYS A 40 26.97 -16.43 27.75
CA LYS A 40 27.78 -17.23 26.83
C LYS A 40 27.58 -16.69 25.42
N PRO A 41 28.65 -16.40 24.65
CA PRO A 41 28.54 -16.26 23.21
C PRO A 41 27.84 -17.50 22.64
N LEU A 42 26.96 -17.33 21.64
CA LEU A 42 26.44 -18.46 20.88
C LEU A 42 27.63 -19.24 20.31
N GLU A 43 27.84 -20.47 20.79
CA GLU A 43 29.02 -21.27 20.45
C GLU A 43 29.09 -21.60 18.94
N ASN A 44 27.94 -21.61 18.27
CA ASN A 44 27.83 -21.83 16.84
C ASN A 44 27.23 -20.60 16.15
N ASN A 45 27.86 -20.15 15.07
CA ASN A 45 27.22 -19.23 14.13
C ASN A 45 26.06 -19.96 13.45
N LEU A 46 24.88 -19.35 13.42
CA LEU A 46 23.68 -19.96 12.82
C LEU A 46 23.34 -19.29 11.49
N ALA A 47 23.12 -20.11 10.46
CA ALA A 47 22.66 -19.65 9.16
C ALA A 47 21.13 -19.64 9.06
N PHE A 48 20.55 -18.55 8.56
CA PHE A 48 19.11 -18.38 8.38
C PHE A 48 18.77 -17.65 7.08
N ILE A 49 17.55 -17.86 6.58
CA ILE A 49 17.08 -17.30 5.31
C ILE A 49 16.31 -16.00 5.59
N THR A 50 16.55 -14.97 4.78
CA THR A 50 15.56 -13.91 4.55
C THR A 50 15.32 -13.69 3.06
N ASP A 51 14.16 -13.17 2.71
CA ASP A 51 13.97 -12.54 1.40
C ASP A 51 14.60 -11.13 1.35
N LYS A 52 14.29 -10.37 0.30
CA LYS A 52 14.71 -8.98 0.10
C LYS A 52 13.99 -7.95 0.98
N TYR A 53 12.84 -8.30 1.54
CA TYR A 53 12.08 -7.47 2.48
C TYR A 53 12.53 -7.70 3.94
N GLY A 54 13.33 -8.74 4.19
CA GLY A 54 13.83 -9.10 5.51
C GLY A 54 12.95 -10.09 6.26
N CYS A 55 11.85 -10.56 5.65
CA CYS A 55 11.01 -11.59 6.22
C CYS A 55 11.81 -12.89 6.41
N SER A 56 11.55 -13.61 7.49
CA SER A 56 12.07 -14.95 7.77
C SER A 56 10.91 -15.94 7.76
N ASN A 57 11.18 -17.25 7.61
CA ASN A 57 10.20 -18.36 7.66
C ASN A 57 9.17 -18.42 6.54
N GLN A 58 8.53 -17.31 6.21
CA GLN A 58 7.52 -17.22 5.16
C GLN A 58 7.40 -15.79 4.65
N ASP A 59 7.00 -15.66 3.40
CA ASP A 59 6.40 -14.45 2.82
C ASP A 59 5.37 -14.90 1.75
N SER A 60 4.63 -13.95 1.18
CA SER A 60 3.77 -14.22 0.03
C SER A 60 3.90 -13.18 -1.08
N LEU A 61 3.74 -13.61 -2.32
CA LEU A 61 3.67 -12.72 -3.48
C LEU A 61 2.60 -13.17 -4.48
N VAL A 62 2.28 -12.28 -5.41
CA VAL A 62 1.32 -12.50 -6.50
C VAL A 62 2.04 -12.25 -7.81
N PHE A 63 1.80 -13.08 -8.83
CA PHE A 63 2.42 -12.92 -10.15
C PHE A 63 1.42 -13.09 -11.30
N ASN A 64 1.50 -12.20 -12.29
CA ASN A 64 0.73 -12.28 -13.52
C ASN A 64 1.49 -12.88 -14.71
N GLU A 65 2.81 -13.00 -14.59
CA GLU A 65 3.73 -13.57 -15.58
C GLU A 65 4.83 -14.38 -14.85
N ASN A 66 5.86 -14.84 -15.58
CA ASN A 66 7.05 -15.38 -14.93
C ASN A 66 7.73 -14.28 -14.10
N GLY A 67 8.25 -14.64 -12.92
CA GLY A 67 8.81 -13.66 -11.98
C GLY A 67 10.02 -14.18 -11.22
N SER A 68 10.59 -13.32 -10.39
CA SER A 68 11.65 -13.69 -9.46
C SER A 68 11.66 -12.77 -8.24
N THR A 69 12.23 -13.29 -7.15
CA THR A 69 12.56 -12.48 -5.96
C THR A 69 13.95 -12.83 -5.46
N GLU A 70 14.51 -11.95 -4.63
CA GLU A 70 15.86 -12.09 -4.10
C GLU A 70 15.81 -12.59 -2.65
N PHE A 71 16.71 -13.51 -2.34
CA PHE A 71 16.91 -14.11 -1.03
C PHE A 71 18.36 -13.95 -0.59
N TYR A 72 18.57 -14.02 0.71
CA TYR A 72 19.87 -13.90 1.35
C TYR A 72 20.01 -14.94 2.46
N VAL A 73 21.21 -15.49 2.59
CA VAL A 73 21.62 -16.20 3.79
C VAL A 73 22.23 -15.19 4.73
N ASN A 74 21.73 -15.16 5.95
CA ASN A 74 22.19 -14.29 7.02
C ASN A 74 22.76 -15.16 8.15
N LEU A 75 23.71 -14.60 8.87
CA LEU A 75 24.43 -15.26 9.95
C LEU A 75 24.26 -14.47 11.25
N THR A 76 24.11 -15.18 12.36
CA THR A 76 23.99 -14.57 13.69
C THR A 76 25.21 -13.76 14.13
N GLN A 77 26.38 -14.05 13.57
CA GLN A 77 27.65 -13.39 13.86
C GLN A 77 28.47 -13.22 12.57
N ALA A 78 29.31 -12.19 12.52
CA ALA A 78 30.21 -11.96 11.40
C ALA A 78 31.28 -13.06 11.31
N THR A 79 31.58 -13.52 10.10
CA THR A 79 32.53 -14.64 9.89
C THR A 79 33.98 -14.17 9.89
N LYS A 80 34.90 -15.03 10.34
CA LYS A 80 36.35 -14.77 10.27
C LYS A 80 36.96 -15.07 8.89
N ALA A 81 36.27 -15.86 8.08
CA ALA A 81 36.66 -16.25 6.74
C ALA A 81 35.44 -16.18 5.81
N LYS A 82 35.67 -16.25 4.49
CA LYS A 82 34.56 -16.36 3.53
C LYS A 82 33.85 -17.71 3.74
N GLU A 83 32.52 -17.68 3.85
CA GLU A 83 31.68 -18.87 3.93
C GLU A 83 30.74 -18.92 2.72
N GLU A 84 30.53 -20.12 2.18
CA GLU A 84 29.62 -20.36 1.04
C GLU A 84 28.40 -21.16 1.51
N TYR A 85 27.23 -20.73 1.04
CA TYR A 85 25.96 -21.38 1.31
C TYR A 85 25.20 -21.60 0.00
N THR A 86 24.35 -22.61 0.01
CA THR A 86 23.43 -22.93 -1.07
C THR A 86 22.01 -22.90 -0.53
N LEU A 87 21.18 -22.04 -1.11
CA LEU A 87 19.73 -22.11 -0.97
C LEU A 87 19.22 -23.16 -1.97
N VAL A 88 18.38 -24.08 -1.53
CA VAL A 88 17.83 -25.14 -2.39
C VAL A 88 16.33 -25.25 -2.23
N TYR A 89 15.64 -25.71 -3.27
CA TYR A 89 14.27 -26.19 -3.15
C TYR A 89 14.26 -27.43 -2.24
N ASP A 90 13.36 -27.49 -1.26
CA ASP A 90 13.31 -28.59 -0.28
C ASP A 90 11.88 -28.88 0.17
N ALA A 91 11.27 -29.91 -0.40
CA ALA A 91 9.88 -30.30 -0.10
C ALA A 91 9.63 -30.53 1.41
N LYS A 92 10.65 -30.90 2.19
CA LYS A 92 10.52 -31.13 3.64
C LYS A 92 10.18 -29.85 4.41
N ALA A 93 10.65 -28.69 3.96
CA ALA A 93 10.27 -27.42 4.59
C ALA A 93 8.75 -27.16 4.46
N LEU A 94 8.12 -27.58 3.35
CA LEU A 94 6.67 -27.53 3.21
C LEU A 94 5.96 -28.59 4.05
N GLU A 95 6.49 -29.82 4.14
CA GLU A 95 5.96 -30.87 5.02
C GLU A 95 5.96 -30.41 6.49
N ASN A 96 7.08 -29.84 6.95
CA ASN A 96 7.24 -29.27 8.29
C ASN A 96 6.25 -28.11 8.51
N TYR A 97 6.15 -27.19 7.55
CA TYR A 97 5.21 -26.06 7.62
C TYR A 97 3.76 -26.53 7.74
N ASN A 98 3.32 -27.40 6.82
CA ASN A 98 1.95 -27.91 6.77
C ASN A 98 1.59 -28.67 8.04
N LYS A 99 2.49 -29.51 8.54
CA LYS A 99 2.32 -30.22 9.82
C LYS A 99 2.22 -29.29 11.01
N THR A 100 3.00 -28.20 11.03
CA THR A 100 3.05 -27.24 12.15
C THR A 100 1.80 -26.35 12.19
N HIS A 101 1.31 -25.92 11.03
CA HIS A 101 0.17 -24.99 10.92
C HIS A 101 -1.18 -25.67 10.67
N GLY A 102 -1.22 -26.99 10.49
CA GLY A 102 -2.44 -27.73 10.16
C GLY A 102 -2.96 -27.46 8.74
N THR A 103 -2.08 -27.09 7.82
CA THR A 103 -2.41 -26.74 6.43
C THR A 103 -2.06 -27.86 5.46
N VAL A 104 -2.55 -27.73 4.22
CA VAL A 104 -2.35 -28.71 3.14
C VAL A 104 -1.97 -28.02 1.82
N PHE A 105 -1.06 -27.03 1.90
CA PHE A 105 -0.60 -26.32 0.71
C PHE A 105 0.19 -27.25 -0.22
N GLU A 106 -0.06 -27.12 -1.52
CA GLU A 106 0.68 -27.80 -2.58
C GLU A 106 1.96 -27.02 -2.90
N ALA A 107 3.05 -27.74 -3.18
CA ALA A 107 4.28 -27.10 -3.66
C ALA A 107 4.11 -26.67 -5.13
N LEU A 108 4.70 -25.54 -5.52
CA LEU A 108 4.90 -25.22 -6.94
C LEU A 108 5.89 -26.27 -7.49
N PRO A 109 5.60 -26.96 -8.61
CA PRO A 109 6.49 -27.99 -9.13
C PRO A 109 7.94 -27.50 -9.26
N GLU A 110 8.91 -28.29 -8.77
CA GLU A 110 10.33 -27.90 -8.75
C GLU A 110 10.86 -27.52 -10.14
N SER A 111 10.35 -28.16 -11.21
CA SER A 111 10.67 -27.84 -12.60
C SER A 111 10.25 -26.44 -13.07
N LEU A 112 9.39 -25.75 -12.31
CA LEU A 112 8.96 -24.36 -12.56
C LEU A 112 9.73 -23.34 -11.71
N VAL A 113 10.60 -23.80 -10.81
CA VAL A 113 11.43 -22.97 -9.92
C VAL A 113 12.89 -23.06 -10.34
N THR A 114 13.59 -21.93 -10.36
CA THR A 114 15.05 -21.88 -10.58
C THR A 114 15.69 -21.07 -9.48
N VAL A 115 16.57 -21.69 -8.69
CA VAL A 115 17.39 -21.01 -7.69
C VAL A 115 18.77 -20.76 -8.30
N SER A 116 19.21 -19.51 -8.35
CA SER A 116 20.45 -19.11 -9.05
C SER A 116 21.28 -18.08 -8.27
N GLY A 117 22.60 -18.15 -8.42
CA GLY A 117 23.58 -17.42 -7.60
C GLY A 117 24.16 -18.28 -6.47
N SER A 118 25.24 -17.79 -5.84
CA SER A 118 25.79 -18.37 -4.60
C SER A 118 25.48 -17.45 -3.43
N ALA A 119 25.18 -18.01 -2.26
CA ALA A 119 25.07 -17.24 -1.02
C ALA A 119 26.45 -17.18 -0.34
N ALA A 120 27.35 -16.36 -0.88
CA ALA A 120 28.66 -16.10 -0.32
C ALA A 120 28.59 -15.03 0.78
N VAL A 121 29.00 -15.36 2.00
CA VAL A 121 29.20 -14.38 3.09
C VAL A 121 30.69 -14.08 3.20
N ASN A 122 31.07 -12.82 2.98
CA ASN A 122 32.46 -12.39 3.07
C ASN A 122 32.90 -12.24 4.53
N ALA A 123 34.20 -12.40 4.80
CA ALA A 123 34.76 -12.18 6.13
C ALA A 123 34.40 -10.78 6.66
N GLY A 124 33.94 -10.70 7.91
CA GLY A 124 33.44 -9.48 8.54
C GLY A 124 31.98 -9.13 8.23
N ALA A 125 31.31 -9.84 7.32
CA ALA A 125 29.90 -9.64 7.00
C ALA A 125 28.98 -10.67 7.70
N THR A 126 27.70 -10.30 7.84
CA THR A 126 26.62 -11.16 8.36
C THR A 126 25.57 -11.52 7.30
N LYS A 127 25.64 -10.96 6.09
CA LYS A 127 24.67 -11.14 5.01
C LYS A 127 25.38 -11.58 3.73
N SER A 128 24.80 -12.52 3.00
CA SER A 128 25.37 -13.07 1.77
C SER A 128 25.21 -12.13 0.57
N SER A 129 25.91 -12.44 -0.53
CA SER A 129 25.46 -12.07 -1.87
C SER A 129 24.03 -12.59 -2.13
N LYS A 130 23.29 -11.90 -3.01
CA LYS A 130 21.92 -12.29 -3.35
C LYS A 130 21.85 -13.65 -4.06
N VAL A 131 20.80 -14.41 -3.74
CA VAL A 131 20.34 -15.58 -4.49
C VAL A 131 19.00 -15.23 -5.11
N THR A 132 18.85 -15.46 -6.41
CA THR A 132 17.61 -15.21 -7.14
C THR A 132 16.79 -16.48 -7.21
N VAL A 133 15.57 -16.44 -6.67
CA VAL A 133 14.56 -17.49 -6.82
C VAL A 133 13.56 -17.04 -7.88
N SER A 134 13.64 -17.65 -9.06
CA SER A 134 12.73 -17.43 -10.17
C SER A 134 11.64 -18.49 -10.20
N TYR A 135 10.44 -18.11 -10.63
CA TYR A 135 9.26 -18.97 -10.72
C TYR A 135 8.50 -18.68 -12.02
N THR A 136 7.86 -19.73 -12.56
CA THR A 136 7.20 -19.69 -13.86
C THR A 136 5.79 -20.27 -13.79
N THR A 137 4.90 -19.82 -14.68
CA THR A 137 3.57 -20.44 -14.85
C THR A 137 3.63 -21.63 -15.79
N ALA A 138 2.64 -22.53 -15.69
CA ALA A 138 2.47 -23.67 -16.57
C ALA A 138 0.99 -23.98 -16.81
N ALA A 139 0.70 -24.71 -17.90
CA ALA A 139 -0.66 -24.98 -18.37
C ALA A 139 -1.52 -25.77 -17.36
N ASP A 140 -0.89 -26.64 -16.57
CA ASP A 140 -1.46 -27.53 -15.56
C ASP A 140 -1.71 -26.88 -14.19
N LEU A 141 -1.11 -25.71 -13.90
CA LEU A 141 -1.39 -24.96 -12.67
C LEU A 141 -2.87 -24.53 -12.60
N LYS A 142 -3.42 -24.46 -11.38
CA LYS A 142 -4.80 -24.05 -11.13
C LYS A 142 -4.99 -22.56 -11.46
N GLU A 143 -6.15 -22.23 -12.04
CA GLU A 143 -6.60 -20.83 -12.16
C GLU A 143 -6.69 -20.20 -10.77
N ASN A 144 -6.06 -19.03 -10.56
CA ASN A 144 -5.93 -18.37 -9.25
C ASN A 144 -5.26 -19.26 -8.18
N GLY A 145 -4.41 -20.20 -8.60
CA GLY A 145 -3.77 -21.19 -7.73
C GLY A 145 -2.82 -20.54 -6.71
N VAL A 146 -2.79 -21.11 -5.50
CA VAL A 146 -1.80 -20.76 -4.46
C VAL A 146 -0.90 -21.95 -4.26
N TYR A 147 0.40 -21.71 -4.37
CA TYR A 147 1.45 -22.73 -4.28
C TYR A 147 2.53 -22.27 -3.31
N ALA A 148 3.27 -23.22 -2.74
CA ALA A 148 4.43 -22.95 -1.92
C ALA A 148 5.73 -23.22 -2.70
N ILE A 149 6.72 -22.32 -2.60
CA ILE A 149 8.11 -22.57 -2.97
C ILE A 149 8.89 -22.77 -1.67
N PRO A 150 9.11 -24.03 -1.24
CA PRO A 150 9.82 -24.32 -0.01
C PRO A 150 11.33 -24.35 -0.24
N LEU A 151 12.06 -23.66 0.63
CA LEU A 151 13.49 -23.42 0.52
C LEU A 151 14.19 -23.82 1.83
N SER A 152 15.37 -24.43 1.73
CA SER A 152 16.26 -24.68 2.88
C SER A 152 17.68 -24.20 2.60
N VAL A 153 18.37 -23.73 3.65
CA VAL A 153 19.79 -23.33 3.56
C VAL A 153 20.72 -24.47 3.96
N LYS A 154 21.71 -24.75 3.11
CA LYS A 154 22.76 -25.73 3.30
C LYS A 154 24.12 -25.02 3.23
N GLY A 155 25.06 -25.36 4.09
CA GLY A 155 26.39 -24.76 4.11
C GLY A 155 27.24 -25.21 5.29
N THR A 156 28.33 -24.48 5.55
CA THR A 156 29.36 -24.88 6.52
C THR A 156 28.91 -24.70 7.98
N SER A 157 28.26 -23.58 8.30
CA SER A 157 27.75 -23.33 9.66
C SER A 157 26.44 -24.07 9.91
N GLN A 158 26.10 -24.23 11.19
CA GLN A 158 24.87 -24.91 11.57
C GLN A 158 23.65 -24.10 11.10
N THR A 159 22.78 -24.73 10.29
CA THR A 159 21.49 -24.16 9.91
C THR A 159 20.62 -23.92 11.16
N SER A 160 20.03 -22.73 11.26
CA SER A 160 19.09 -22.38 12.32
C SER A 160 17.87 -23.31 12.27
N LYS A 161 17.53 -23.94 13.40
CA LYS A 161 16.32 -24.78 13.49
C LYS A 161 15.05 -23.97 13.24
N ASP A 162 15.04 -22.72 13.69
CA ASP A 162 13.85 -21.89 13.70
C ASP A 162 13.73 -21.04 12.43
N LYS A 163 14.82 -20.79 11.69
CA LYS A 163 14.84 -19.88 10.52
C LYS A 163 15.67 -20.38 9.33
N GLY A 164 16.06 -21.65 9.33
CA GLY A 164 16.82 -22.30 8.25
C GLY A 164 15.97 -22.84 7.11
N GLU A 165 14.65 -22.85 7.31
CA GLU A 165 13.63 -23.18 6.32
C GLU A 165 12.80 -21.93 6.01
N PHE A 166 12.36 -21.79 4.75
CA PHE A 166 11.51 -20.70 4.30
C PHE A 166 10.43 -21.23 3.34
N VAL A 167 9.18 -20.77 3.49
CA VAL A 167 8.08 -21.12 2.58
C VAL A 167 7.54 -19.84 1.94
N LEU A 168 7.88 -19.62 0.66
CA LEU A 168 7.35 -18.51 -0.12
C LEU A 168 6.01 -18.93 -0.75
N PHE A 169 4.92 -18.30 -0.35
CA PHE A 169 3.62 -18.53 -0.96
C PHE A 169 3.46 -17.69 -2.23
N VAL A 170 3.23 -18.33 -3.37
CA VAL A 170 3.03 -17.65 -4.65
C VAL A 170 1.60 -17.88 -5.14
N ARG A 171 0.90 -16.78 -5.48
CA ARG A 171 -0.38 -16.83 -6.17
C ARG A 171 -0.18 -16.60 -7.67
N ASP A 172 -0.49 -17.61 -8.46
CA ASP A 172 -0.54 -17.50 -9.92
C ASP A 172 -1.88 -16.86 -10.33
N ILE A 173 -1.83 -15.62 -10.81
CA ILE A 173 -3.00 -14.95 -11.42
C ILE A 173 -2.92 -14.87 -12.94
N THR A 174 -1.93 -15.47 -13.61
CA THR A 174 -1.72 -15.40 -15.07
C THR A 174 -2.99 -15.74 -15.88
N LYS A 175 -3.75 -16.74 -15.42
CA LYS A 175 -4.98 -17.26 -16.05
C LYS A 175 -6.23 -16.42 -15.73
N MET A 176 -6.15 -15.49 -14.79
CA MET A 176 -7.25 -14.57 -14.48
C MET A 176 -7.37 -13.49 -15.57
N PRO A 177 -8.57 -13.04 -15.95
CA PRO A 177 -8.73 -11.88 -16.83
C PRO A 177 -8.29 -10.58 -16.13
N ASN A 178 -8.26 -9.48 -16.88
CA ASN A 178 -8.08 -8.12 -16.35
C ASN A 178 -9.39 -7.57 -15.72
N CYS A 179 -9.35 -6.33 -15.24
CA CYS A 179 -10.54 -5.63 -14.73
C CYS A 179 -11.43 -5.03 -15.83
N HIS A 180 -11.03 -4.96 -17.10
CA HIS A 180 -11.72 -4.09 -18.08
C HIS A 180 -13.08 -4.63 -18.53
N LYS A 181 -14.18 -4.04 -18.03
CA LYS A 181 -15.57 -4.42 -18.39
C LYS A 181 -16.08 -3.63 -19.59
N ASP A 182 -16.86 -4.31 -20.42
CA ASP A 182 -17.24 -3.88 -21.78
C ASP A 182 -18.10 -2.59 -21.82
N ASN A 183 -18.72 -2.22 -20.70
CA ASN A 183 -19.56 -1.02 -20.57
C ASN A 183 -18.83 0.20 -19.99
N GLY A 184 -17.54 0.07 -19.62
CA GLY A 184 -16.71 1.12 -19.05
C GLY A 184 -17.08 1.58 -17.62
N LEU A 185 -18.09 0.98 -16.97
CA LEU A 185 -18.50 1.38 -15.62
C LEU A 185 -17.41 1.05 -14.59
N GLN A 186 -16.96 2.07 -13.88
CA GLN A 186 -15.91 1.99 -12.86
C GLN A 186 -16.47 1.56 -11.49
N VAL A 187 -15.74 0.70 -10.79
CA VAL A 187 -15.82 0.55 -9.34
C VAL A 187 -14.45 0.92 -8.76
N ILE A 188 -14.39 2.07 -8.09
CA ILE A 188 -13.17 2.61 -7.48
C ILE A 188 -13.11 2.17 -6.02
N SER A 189 -11.97 1.62 -5.58
CA SER A 189 -11.73 1.24 -4.19
C SER A 189 -10.88 2.33 -3.52
N CYS A 190 -11.43 3.09 -2.59
CA CYS A 190 -10.66 4.00 -1.75
C CYS A 190 -10.32 3.31 -0.43
N MET A 191 -9.05 3.00 -0.20
CA MET A 191 -8.65 2.12 0.90
C MET A 191 -7.83 2.86 1.94
N GLU A 192 -8.27 2.81 3.19
CA GLU A 192 -7.47 3.19 4.36
C GLU A 192 -6.29 2.22 4.50
N VAL A 193 -5.15 2.56 3.89
CA VAL A 193 -3.98 1.67 3.83
C VAL A 193 -3.28 1.51 5.18
N ASN A 194 -3.66 2.30 6.19
CA ASN A 194 -3.25 2.08 7.57
C ASN A 194 -3.70 0.71 8.11
N ASP A 195 -4.86 0.21 7.64
CA ASP A 195 -5.53 -0.99 8.15
C ASP A 195 -5.72 -2.10 7.09
N ALA A 196 -5.58 -1.79 5.79
CA ALA A 196 -5.90 -2.70 4.70
C ALA A 196 -4.81 -2.82 3.63
N ASN A 197 -4.54 -4.06 3.19
CA ASN A 197 -3.62 -4.35 2.10
C ASN A 197 -4.31 -4.19 0.72
N PRO A 198 -3.79 -3.37 -0.21
CA PRO A 198 -4.45 -3.08 -1.49
C PRO A 198 -4.54 -4.30 -2.43
N LEU A 199 -3.74 -5.36 -2.22
CA LEU A 199 -3.92 -6.65 -2.90
C LEU A 199 -5.29 -7.28 -2.62
N HIS A 200 -6.01 -6.85 -1.58
CA HIS A 200 -7.33 -7.36 -1.28
C HIS A 200 -8.36 -7.11 -2.40
N ASN A 201 -8.14 -6.12 -3.28
CA ASN A 201 -8.98 -5.92 -4.47
C ASN A 201 -8.92 -7.12 -5.45
N LEU A 202 -7.80 -7.86 -5.51
CA LEU A 202 -7.66 -9.10 -6.29
C LEU A 202 -8.47 -10.28 -5.72
N CYS A 203 -9.08 -10.14 -4.53
CA CYS A 203 -9.97 -11.18 -4.03
C CYS A 203 -11.33 -11.17 -4.72
N TYR A 204 -11.73 -10.11 -5.45
CA TYR A 204 -13.10 -9.92 -5.90
C TYR A 204 -13.23 -9.99 -7.43
N THR A 205 -13.99 -10.96 -7.92
CA THR A 205 -14.27 -11.15 -9.36
C THR A 205 -15.76 -11.22 -9.64
N LEU A 206 -16.15 -10.94 -10.89
CA LEU A 206 -17.47 -11.25 -11.41
C LEU A 206 -17.58 -12.76 -11.67
N LYS A 207 -18.75 -13.34 -11.39
CA LYS A 207 -18.93 -14.79 -11.32
C LYS A 207 -18.75 -15.54 -12.64
N GLU A 208 -19.24 -14.99 -13.74
CA GLU A 208 -19.31 -15.65 -15.04
C GLU A 208 -18.14 -15.20 -15.93
N SER A 209 -17.88 -13.89 -16.01
CA SER A 209 -16.79 -13.30 -16.81
C SER A 209 -15.42 -13.37 -16.13
N LYS A 210 -15.38 -13.65 -14.82
CA LYS A 210 -14.17 -13.68 -13.95
C LYS A 210 -13.38 -12.37 -13.87
N LYS A 211 -13.79 -11.30 -14.57
CA LYS A 211 -13.16 -9.97 -14.54
C LYS A 211 -13.15 -9.43 -13.11
N TYR A 212 -12.07 -8.76 -12.73
CA TYR A 212 -11.97 -8.19 -11.38
C TYR A 212 -13.04 -7.11 -11.14
N VAL A 213 -13.56 -7.03 -9.92
CA VAL A 213 -14.66 -6.11 -9.58
C VAL A 213 -14.17 -4.67 -9.53
N PHE A 214 -12.95 -4.40 -9.09
CA PHE A 214 -12.41 -3.05 -8.97
C PHE A 214 -11.60 -2.67 -10.22
N ASP A 215 -11.76 -1.42 -10.66
CA ASP A 215 -11.05 -0.84 -11.81
C ASP A 215 -9.92 0.10 -11.36
N GLN A 216 -10.06 0.69 -10.18
CA GLN A 216 -9.09 1.61 -9.60
C GLN A 216 -8.95 1.39 -8.09
N VAL A 217 -7.78 1.70 -7.54
CA VAL A 217 -7.42 1.59 -6.13
C VAL A 217 -6.72 2.88 -5.69
N ILE A 218 -7.38 3.66 -4.85
CA ILE A 218 -6.80 4.85 -4.20
C ILE A 218 -6.16 4.39 -2.89
N LEU A 219 -4.86 4.64 -2.75
CA LEU A 219 -4.10 4.46 -1.52
C LEU A 219 -4.39 5.68 -0.62
N PHE A 220 -5.27 5.53 0.37
CA PHE A 220 -5.73 6.63 1.23
C PHE A 220 -4.99 6.63 2.58
N SER A 221 -4.11 7.58 2.86
CA SER A 221 -3.64 8.65 1.98
C SER A 221 -2.19 9.06 2.26
N GLY A 222 -1.48 9.50 1.23
CA GLY A 222 -0.40 10.48 1.40
C GLY A 222 -0.97 11.83 1.85
N ASN A 223 -0.09 12.74 2.25
CA ASN A 223 -0.47 13.97 2.90
C ASN A 223 0.26 15.18 2.33
N ILE A 224 -0.46 16.30 2.22
CA ILE A 224 0.15 17.61 1.97
C ILE A 224 0.61 18.19 3.32
N ASN A 225 1.92 18.46 3.42
CA ASN A 225 2.56 19.01 4.61
C ASN A 225 3.56 20.12 4.26
N TYR A 226 3.89 20.96 5.24
CA TYR A 226 4.83 22.07 5.11
C TYR A 226 6.11 21.84 5.92
N ASN A 227 7.25 21.85 5.24
CA ASN A 227 8.56 21.82 5.88
C ASN A 227 8.98 23.24 6.29
N ALA A 228 9.10 23.48 7.59
CA ALA A 228 9.45 24.78 8.15
C ALA A 228 10.92 25.18 7.96
N GLU A 229 11.82 24.24 7.69
CA GLU A 229 13.25 24.48 7.48
C GLU A 229 13.56 24.85 6.03
N SER A 230 12.99 24.12 5.06
CA SER A 230 13.13 24.46 3.63
C SER A 230 12.16 25.56 3.18
N GLY A 231 11.04 25.74 3.88
CA GLY A 231 9.97 26.64 3.49
C GLY A 231 9.08 26.10 2.35
N GLU A 232 9.11 24.79 2.10
CA GLU A 232 8.43 24.16 0.98
C GLU A 232 7.29 23.23 1.41
N VAL A 233 6.28 23.12 0.55
CA VAL A 233 5.19 22.15 0.68
C VAL A 233 5.61 20.88 -0.04
N TYR A 234 5.44 19.73 0.61
CA TYR A 234 5.92 18.43 0.14
C TYR A 234 4.88 17.33 0.40
N ASN A 235 5.06 16.17 -0.24
CA ASN A 235 4.20 15.01 0.00
C ASN A 235 4.77 14.19 1.16
N TYR A 236 4.11 14.25 2.31
CA TYR A 236 4.40 13.36 3.43
C TYR A 236 3.67 12.03 3.26
N ASN A 237 4.41 10.93 3.34
CA ASN A 237 3.83 9.60 3.46
C ASN A 237 3.99 9.14 4.92
N ASN A 238 2.90 8.67 5.54
CA ASN A 238 3.02 7.91 6.78
C ASN A 238 3.70 6.55 6.50
N GLU A 239 4.11 5.86 7.57
CA GLU A 239 4.79 4.55 7.52
C GLU A 239 4.08 3.49 6.66
N ASN A 240 2.74 3.47 6.65
CA ASN A 240 1.95 2.48 5.91
C ASN A 240 1.91 2.79 4.41
N VAL A 241 1.74 4.06 4.05
CA VAL A 241 1.82 4.52 2.66
C VAL A 241 3.23 4.29 2.12
N GLN A 242 4.25 4.69 2.88
CA GLN A 242 5.65 4.57 2.45
C GLN A 242 6.05 3.10 2.27
N HIS A 243 5.64 2.19 3.16
CA HIS A 243 5.85 0.75 3.01
C HIS A 243 5.27 0.18 1.70
N LEU A 244 4.05 0.59 1.33
CA LEU A 244 3.42 0.15 0.07
C LEU A 244 4.17 0.68 -1.17
N LEU A 245 4.73 1.89 -1.09
CA LEU A 245 5.51 2.51 -2.15
C LEU A 245 6.91 1.89 -2.29
N ASP A 246 7.63 1.70 -1.17
CA ASP A 246 8.93 1.03 -1.11
C ASP A 246 8.84 -0.40 -1.67
N TYR A 247 7.76 -1.10 -1.35
CA TYR A 247 7.53 -2.49 -1.74
C TYR A 247 6.50 -2.64 -2.87
N LYS A 248 6.40 -1.62 -3.75
CA LYS A 248 5.43 -1.56 -4.86
C LYS A 248 5.36 -2.81 -5.75
N GLU A 249 6.48 -3.49 -5.97
CA GLU A 249 6.54 -4.73 -6.77
C GLU A 249 5.73 -5.87 -6.15
N LYS A 250 5.54 -5.89 -4.81
CA LYS A 250 4.73 -6.86 -4.09
C LYS A 250 3.26 -6.42 -4.01
N TYR A 251 3.00 -5.17 -3.65
CA TYR A 251 1.63 -4.73 -3.28
C TYR A 251 0.84 -4.00 -4.39
N LEU A 252 1.52 -3.32 -5.32
CA LEU A 252 0.87 -2.43 -6.28
C LEU A 252 0.91 -2.98 -7.71
N LYS A 253 2.07 -3.48 -8.14
CA LYS A 253 2.27 -4.02 -9.49
C LYS A 253 1.30 -5.13 -9.88
N PRO A 254 0.93 -6.11 -9.02
CA PRO A 254 -0.05 -7.13 -9.38
C PRO A 254 -1.46 -6.58 -9.66
N LEU A 255 -1.80 -5.38 -9.16
CA LEU A 255 -3.04 -4.67 -9.48
C LEU A 255 -2.96 -4.08 -10.89
N GLN A 256 -1.85 -3.39 -11.19
CA GLN A 256 -1.60 -2.74 -12.48
C GLN A 256 -1.46 -3.74 -13.62
N GLU A 257 -0.82 -4.89 -13.37
CA GLU A 257 -0.74 -6.03 -14.32
C GLU A 257 -2.13 -6.61 -14.65
N LYS A 258 -3.13 -6.41 -13.77
CA LYS A 258 -4.54 -6.74 -14.02
C LYS A 258 -5.37 -5.57 -14.55
N GLY A 259 -4.72 -4.49 -14.96
CA GLY A 259 -5.33 -3.31 -15.57
C GLY A 259 -5.90 -2.32 -14.57
N MET A 260 -5.82 -2.58 -13.26
CA MET A 260 -6.31 -1.63 -12.26
C MET A 260 -5.41 -0.40 -12.21
N LYS A 261 -6.01 0.77 -11.99
CA LYS A 261 -5.26 2.02 -11.78
C LYS A 261 -4.93 2.21 -10.31
N VAL A 262 -3.68 2.50 -9.99
CA VAL A 262 -3.22 2.73 -8.61
C VAL A 262 -2.96 4.22 -8.41
N ILE A 263 -3.75 4.84 -7.52
CA ILE A 263 -3.87 6.29 -7.34
C ILE A 263 -3.37 6.66 -5.93
N LEU A 264 -2.59 7.73 -5.79
CA LEU A 264 -2.21 8.26 -4.47
C LEU A 264 -3.26 9.25 -3.97
N GLY A 265 -3.90 8.97 -2.84
CA GLY A 265 -4.73 9.96 -2.15
C GLY A 265 -3.85 11.04 -1.51
N ILE A 266 -4.25 12.31 -1.61
CA ILE A 266 -3.59 13.48 -1.03
C ILE A 266 -4.58 14.22 -0.14
N LEU A 267 -4.34 14.15 1.18
CA LEU A 267 -5.20 14.69 2.23
C LEU A 267 -4.44 15.74 3.05
N GLY A 268 -5.13 16.76 3.57
CA GLY A 268 -4.54 17.67 4.56
C GLY A 268 -4.12 16.93 5.84
N ASN A 269 -3.12 17.45 6.55
CA ASN A 269 -2.55 16.78 7.73
C ASN A 269 -2.16 17.78 8.83
N HIS A 270 -3.17 18.52 9.30
CA HIS A 270 -3.13 19.32 10.52
C HIS A 270 -2.04 20.41 10.59
N ASP A 271 -1.48 20.83 9.45
CA ASP A 271 -0.60 22.00 9.35
C ASP A 271 -1.17 23.10 8.43
N ARG A 272 -0.36 24.13 8.19
CA ARG A 272 -0.72 25.33 7.41
C ARG A 272 -1.03 25.07 5.92
N SER A 273 -0.59 23.94 5.38
CA SER A 273 -0.72 23.59 3.98
C SER A 273 -1.97 22.73 3.75
N GLY A 274 -2.56 22.89 2.57
CA GLY A 274 -3.73 22.12 2.16
C GLY A 274 -4.00 22.27 0.67
N VAL A 275 -4.75 21.31 0.14
CA VAL A 275 -5.12 21.20 -1.28
C VAL A 275 -5.65 22.52 -1.84
N ALA A 276 -6.36 23.29 -1.00
CA ALA A 276 -7.08 24.48 -1.40
C ALA A 276 -6.46 25.81 -0.96
N ASN A 277 -5.19 25.90 -0.53
CA ASN A 277 -4.59 27.19 -0.09
C ASN A 277 -3.20 27.54 -0.64
N LEU A 278 -2.72 26.83 -1.67
CA LEU A 278 -1.44 27.12 -2.30
C LEU A 278 -1.50 28.36 -3.20
N SER A 279 -0.43 29.17 -3.23
CA SER A 279 -0.25 30.20 -4.28
C SER A 279 -0.08 29.55 -5.66
N LYS A 280 -0.06 30.35 -6.75
CA LYS A 280 0.25 29.80 -8.08
C LYS A 280 1.63 29.13 -8.12
N GLU A 281 2.65 29.75 -7.51
CA GLU A 281 3.99 29.15 -7.41
C GLU A 281 3.99 27.91 -6.51
N GLY A 282 3.28 27.95 -5.38
CA GLY A 282 3.14 26.82 -4.46
C GLY A 282 2.48 25.61 -5.11
N ALA A 283 1.41 25.83 -5.88
CA ALA A 283 0.73 24.78 -6.63
C ALA A 283 1.59 24.20 -7.76
N ILE A 284 2.37 25.02 -8.47
CA ILE A 284 3.35 24.55 -9.47
C ILE A 284 4.41 23.66 -8.81
N LYS A 285 4.99 24.10 -7.68
CA LYS A 285 5.99 23.31 -6.93
C LYS A 285 5.41 22.00 -6.40
N PHE A 286 4.25 22.04 -5.76
CA PHE A 286 3.64 20.85 -5.20
C PHE A 286 3.16 19.87 -6.29
N ALA A 287 2.71 20.36 -7.45
CA ALA A 287 2.48 19.50 -8.60
C ALA A 287 3.76 18.79 -9.07
N GLN A 288 4.92 19.47 -9.08
CA GLN A 288 6.22 18.87 -9.42
C GLN A 288 6.66 17.80 -8.42
N GLU A 289 6.46 18.04 -7.13
CA GLU A 289 6.64 17.04 -6.06
C GLU A 289 5.76 15.80 -6.29
N LEU A 290 4.45 16.00 -6.48
CA LEU A 290 3.53 14.90 -6.76
C LEU A 290 3.90 14.13 -8.04
N LYS A 291 4.39 14.82 -9.07
CA LYS A 291 4.93 14.17 -10.27
C LYS A 291 6.16 13.31 -9.95
N ALA A 292 7.09 13.81 -9.15
CA ALA A 292 8.27 13.02 -8.75
C ALA A 292 7.87 11.75 -8.01
N VAL A 293 6.89 11.82 -7.10
CA VAL A 293 6.32 10.65 -6.39
C VAL A 293 5.64 9.68 -7.36
N VAL A 294 4.73 10.18 -8.22
CA VAL A 294 4.00 9.37 -9.20
C VAL A 294 4.96 8.66 -10.17
N ASP A 295 5.97 9.35 -10.68
CA ASP A 295 6.96 8.78 -11.61
C ASP A 295 7.88 7.76 -10.91
N ALA A 296 8.39 8.08 -9.71
CA ALA A 296 9.31 7.19 -8.96
C ALA A 296 8.65 5.86 -8.58
N TYR A 297 7.40 5.91 -8.12
CA TYR A 297 6.65 4.72 -7.73
C TYR A 297 5.84 4.10 -8.88
N GLY A 298 5.72 4.77 -10.03
CA GLY A 298 5.02 4.22 -11.21
C GLY A 298 3.51 4.21 -11.06
N LEU A 299 2.95 5.19 -10.35
CA LEU A 299 1.52 5.31 -10.06
C LEU A 299 0.75 5.83 -11.29
N ASP A 300 -0.56 5.63 -11.29
CA ASP A 300 -1.45 6.01 -12.39
C ASP A 300 -2.09 7.40 -12.21
N GLY A 301 -2.02 8.00 -11.02
CA GLY A 301 -2.64 9.30 -10.76
C GLY A 301 -2.62 9.75 -9.29
N VAL A 302 -3.32 10.85 -9.03
CA VAL A 302 -3.55 11.42 -7.69
C VAL A 302 -5.03 11.70 -7.45
N PHE A 303 -5.48 11.54 -6.21
CA PHE A 303 -6.83 11.85 -5.74
C PHE A 303 -6.75 12.94 -4.65
N PHE A 304 -7.42 14.07 -4.85
CA PHE A 304 -7.38 15.20 -3.91
C PHE A 304 -8.59 15.27 -2.99
N ASP A 305 -8.32 15.46 -1.69
CA ASP A 305 -9.33 15.60 -0.65
C ASP A 305 -9.03 16.81 0.27
N ASP A 306 -9.92 17.81 0.26
CA ASP A 306 -9.80 19.04 1.05
C ASP A 306 -10.39 18.88 2.47
N GLU A 307 -9.78 18.01 3.27
CA GLU A 307 -10.05 17.88 4.70
C GLU A 307 -8.77 18.04 5.56
N TYR A 308 -8.95 18.23 6.86
CA TYR A 308 -7.93 18.17 7.93
C TYR A 308 -6.76 19.18 7.92
N SER A 309 -6.63 20.05 6.92
CA SER A 309 -5.68 21.19 6.95
C SER A 309 -6.05 22.27 7.97
N ASN A 310 -5.05 22.78 8.71
CA ASN A 310 -5.20 23.89 9.64
C ASN A 310 -4.99 25.23 8.93
N TYR A 311 -5.98 25.59 8.10
CA TYR A 311 -5.96 26.82 7.31
C TYR A 311 -5.90 28.10 8.16
N GLY A 312 -5.11 29.07 7.70
CA GLY A 312 -4.92 30.37 8.35
C GLY A 312 -4.07 31.32 7.51
N THR A 313 -3.74 32.47 8.06
CA THR A 313 -2.89 33.48 7.38
C THR A 313 -1.42 33.15 7.60
N TYR A 314 -0.79 32.54 6.60
CA TYR A 314 0.63 32.16 6.63
C TYR A 314 1.40 32.75 5.44
N PRO A 315 2.65 33.23 5.61
CA PRO A 315 3.49 33.65 4.49
C PRO A 315 3.66 32.52 3.46
N GLY A 316 3.51 32.84 2.17
CA GLY A 316 3.60 31.88 1.06
C GLY A 316 2.30 31.16 0.70
N PHE A 317 1.23 31.33 1.49
CA PHE A 317 -0.09 30.74 1.25
C PHE A 317 -1.13 31.79 0.91
N VAL A 318 -2.20 31.38 0.23
CA VAL A 318 -3.38 32.21 -0.03
C VAL A 318 -4.53 31.84 0.92
N SER A 319 -5.60 32.64 0.94
CA SER A 319 -6.83 32.24 1.63
C SER A 319 -7.41 30.97 1.00
N PRO A 320 -7.91 30.00 1.79
CA PRO A 320 -8.30 28.70 1.27
C PRO A 320 -9.57 28.79 0.40
N SER A 321 -9.47 28.48 -0.89
CA SER A 321 -10.54 28.72 -1.87
C SER A 321 -10.61 27.68 -3.00
N ILE A 322 -11.72 27.71 -3.75
CA ILE A 322 -11.95 26.86 -4.93
C ILE A 322 -10.92 27.16 -6.01
N GLU A 323 -10.57 28.43 -6.22
CA GLU A 323 -9.56 28.87 -7.20
C GLU A 323 -8.18 28.22 -6.95
N ALA A 324 -7.78 28.11 -5.69
CA ALA A 324 -6.50 27.51 -5.31
C ALA A 324 -6.51 25.97 -5.48
N ALA A 325 -7.60 25.29 -5.10
CA ALA A 325 -7.79 23.86 -5.39
C ALA A 325 -7.81 23.59 -6.91
N SER A 326 -8.50 24.44 -7.67
CA SER A 326 -8.58 24.36 -9.14
C SER A 326 -7.20 24.52 -9.76
N ARG A 327 -6.41 25.50 -9.27
CA ARG A 327 -5.03 25.71 -9.71
C ARG A 327 -4.17 24.47 -9.47
N LEU A 328 -4.22 23.84 -8.30
CA LEU A 328 -3.45 22.63 -8.03
C LEU A 328 -3.81 21.49 -8.98
N CYS A 329 -5.10 21.20 -9.16
CA CYS A 329 -5.56 20.16 -10.09
C CYS A 329 -5.10 20.42 -11.53
N TYR A 330 -5.23 21.68 -11.99
CA TYR A 330 -4.76 22.12 -13.31
C TYR A 330 -3.24 21.95 -13.49
N GLU A 331 -2.42 22.41 -12.53
CA GLU A 331 -0.97 22.28 -12.65
C GLU A 331 -0.52 20.81 -12.66
N CYS A 332 -1.19 19.94 -11.89
CA CYS A 332 -0.97 18.50 -11.92
C CYS A 332 -1.29 17.89 -13.29
N LYS A 333 -2.49 18.11 -13.85
CA LYS A 333 -2.82 17.59 -15.20
C LYS A 333 -1.86 18.14 -16.25
N ARG A 334 -1.51 19.43 -16.18
CA ARG A 334 -0.65 20.10 -17.17
C ARG A 334 0.74 19.45 -17.30
N ILE A 335 1.29 18.91 -16.21
CA ILE A 335 2.62 18.26 -16.21
C ILE A 335 2.56 16.73 -16.18
N MET A 336 1.39 16.15 -15.94
CA MET A 336 1.09 14.72 -15.98
C MET A 336 -0.16 14.43 -16.83
N PRO A 337 -0.18 14.77 -18.13
CA PRO A 337 -1.39 14.67 -18.96
C PRO A 337 -1.87 13.22 -19.17
N ASP A 338 -0.98 12.25 -19.01
CA ASP A 338 -1.22 10.81 -19.10
C ASP A 338 -1.73 10.18 -17.80
N LYS A 339 -1.73 10.94 -16.69
CA LYS A 339 -2.14 10.49 -15.35
C LYS A 339 -3.54 10.95 -15.00
N LEU A 340 -4.20 10.19 -14.12
CA LEU A 340 -5.51 10.53 -13.60
C LEU A 340 -5.40 11.58 -12.49
N ILE A 341 -6.21 12.62 -12.61
CA ILE A 341 -6.43 13.64 -11.58
C ILE A 341 -7.88 13.48 -11.11
N GLU A 342 -8.02 12.95 -9.91
CA GLU A 342 -9.30 12.66 -9.28
C GLU A 342 -9.54 13.62 -8.10
N VAL A 343 -10.81 13.90 -7.78
CA VAL A 343 -11.18 14.79 -6.68
C VAL A 343 -12.34 14.22 -5.87
N TYR A 344 -12.30 14.43 -4.55
CA TYR A 344 -13.47 14.21 -3.71
C TYR A 344 -14.44 15.38 -3.86
N VAL A 345 -15.73 15.09 -4.07
CA VAL A 345 -16.78 16.11 -4.23
C VAL A 345 -17.20 16.61 -2.85
N TYR A 346 -16.28 17.29 -2.18
CA TYR A 346 -16.40 17.74 -0.80
C TYR A 346 -15.59 19.02 -0.56
N SER A 347 -15.94 19.78 0.49
CA SER A 347 -15.29 21.05 0.85
C SER A 347 -14.97 21.94 -0.37
N ARG A 348 -13.71 22.36 -0.61
CA ARG A 348 -13.32 23.24 -1.74
C ARG A 348 -12.95 22.49 -3.02
N THR A 349 -12.83 21.16 -2.98
CA THR A 349 -12.75 20.32 -4.18
C THR A 349 -14.12 19.94 -4.73
N GLY A 350 -15.21 20.19 -3.98
CA GLY A 350 -16.61 19.93 -4.33
C GLY A 350 -17.16 20.66 -5.57
N SER A 351 -16.42 21.64 -6.06
CA SER A 351 -16.59 22.27 -7.38
C SER A 351 -15.27 22.94 -7.72
N LEU A 352 -14.91 23.03 -9.00
CA LEU A 352 -13.70 23.73 -9.46
C LEU A 352 -14.06 24.80 -10.51
N TYR A 353 -13.20 25.80 -10.66
CA TYR A 353 -13.34 26.88 -11.62
C TYR A 353 -12.32 26.76 -12.76
N SER A 354 -12.58 27.45 -13.87
CA SER A 354 -11.66 27.46 -15.00
C SER A 354 -10.32 28.12 -14.66
N VAL A 355 -9.23 27.53 -15.15
CA VAL A 355 -7.85 27.94 -14.86
C VAL A 355 -7.12 28.23 -16.16
N ASP A 356 -6.58 29.45 -16.30
CA ASP A 356 -5.87 29.93 -17.49
C ASP A 356 -6.65 29.71 -18.83
N GLY A 357 -7.99 29.65 -18.76
CA GLY A 357 -8.89 29.42 -19.89
C GLY A 357 -9.40 27.98 -20.04
N HIS A 358 -8.80 27.01 -19.36
CA HIS A 358 -9.21 25.61 -19.35
C HIS A 358 -10.30 25.34 -18.32
N LYS A 359 -11.32 24.57 -18.70
CA LYS A 359 -12.45 24.19 -17.84
C LYS A 359 -12.08 23.01 -16.92
N PRO A 360 -12.76 22.83 -15.77
CA PRO A 360 -12.52 21.69 -14.88
C PRO A 360 -12.51 20.33 -15.56
N GLY A 361 -13.42 20.07 -16.51
CA GLY A 361 -13.46 18.81 -17.26
C GLY A 361 -12.30 18.56 -18.22
N GLU A 362 -11.40 19.53 -18.41
CA GLU A 362 -10.14 19.36 -19.14
C GLU A 362 -8.99 18.92 -18.21
N PHE A 363 -9.14 19.06 -16.89
CA PHE A 363 -8.09 18.75 -15.91
C PHE A 363 -8.50 17.88 -14.71
N VAL A 364 -9.77 17.48 -14.62
CA VAL A 364 -10.27 16.42 -13.72
C VAL A 364 -10.78 15.27 -14.58
N ASP A 365 -10.28 14.06 -14.33
CA ASP A 365 -10.77 12.85 -15.01
C ASP A 365 -11.97 12.25 -14.27
N TYR A 366 -11.91 12.22 -12.93
CA TYR A 366 -12.98 11.69 -12.09
C TYR A 366 -13.30 12.59 -10.89
N ALA A 367 -14.59 12.88 -10.69
CA ALA A 367 -15.13 13.54 -9.51
C ALA A 367 -15.98 12.55 -8.70
N LEU A 368 -15.55 12.25 -7.48
CA LEU A 368 -16.11 11.20 -6.63
C LEU A 368 -17.07 11.79 -5.59
N GLN A 369 -18.37 11.53 -5.76
CA GLN A 369 -19.43 11.95 -4.83
C GLN A 369 -19.21 11.46 -3.39
N ASP A 370 -19.65 12.25 -2.40
CA ASP A 370 -19.77 11.83 -0.99
C ASP A 370 -20.77 10.66 -0.84
N TYR A 371 -20.71 9.98 0.30
CA TYR A 371 -21.37 8.72 0.60
C TYR A 371 -22.90 8.76 0.40
N GLY A 372 -23.37 8.06 -0.64
CA GLY A 372 -24.77 8.03 -1.06
C GLY A 372 -25.28 9.29 -1.77
N ARG A 373 -24.43 10.28 -2.04
CA ARG A 373 -24.79 11.44 -2.87
C ARG A 373 -24.97 11.03 -4.32
N TYR A 374 -25.95 11.64 -4.98
CA TYR A 374 -26.31 11.34 -6.36
C TYR A 374 -26.82 12.60 -7.05
N GLY A 375 -26.24 12.96 -8.19
CA GLY A 375 -26.66 14.12 -8.97
C GLY A 375 -25.65 14.53 -10.04
N ASP A 376 -26.14 15.23 -11.06
CA ASP A 376 -25.32 15.79 -12.13
C ASP A 376 -24.31 16.81 -11.56
N LEU A 377 -23.05 16.65 -11.95
CA LEU A 377 -21.92 17.49 -11.52
C LEU A 377 -21.49 18.50 -12.59
N SER A 378 -22.22 18.64 -13.70
CA SER A 378 -21.90 19.57 -14.80
C SER A 378 -21.76 21.03 -14.35
N ASN A 379 -22.47 21.43 -13.29
CA ASN A 379 -22.36 22.77 -12.68
C ASN A 379 -21.17 22.90 -11.69
N ASN A 380 -20.67 21.78 -11.18
CA ASN A 380 -19.55 21.72 -10.23
C ASN A 380 -18.21 21.63 -10.96
N TYR A 381 -18.17 20.94 -12.10
CA TYR A 381 -16.98 20.77 -12.94
C TYR A 381 -17.39 20.97 -14.41
N GLU A 382 -17.35 22.23 -14.88
CA GLU A 382 -17.77 22.56 -16.24
C GLU A 382 -17.01 21.72 -17.28
N GLY A 383 -17.75 21.11 -18.21
CA GLY A 383 -17.17 20.27 -19.27
C GLY A 383 -16.80 18.84 -18.86
N LEU A 384 -16.93 18.46 -17.58
CA LEU A 384 -16.68 17.09 -17.15
C LEU A 384 -17.70 16.14 -17.81
N SER A 385 -17.22 15.10 -18.48
CA SER A 385 -18.08 14.07 -19.06
C SER A 385 -18.88 13.36 -17.94
N PRO A 386 -20.14 12.93 -18.17
CA PRO A 386 -20.84 12.05 -17.25
C PRO A 386 -20.05 10.79 -16.89
N LYS A 387 -19.13 10.34 -17.76
CA LYS A 387 -18.21 9.22 -17.46
C LYS A 387 -17.13 9.52 -16.43
N GLY A 388 -16.79 10.79 -16.21
CA GLY A 388 -15.95 11.24 -15.10
C GLY A 388 -16.74 11.46 -13.80
N MET A 389 -18.07 11.41 -13.82
CA MET A 389 -18.88 11.59 -12.61
C MET A 389 -19.08 10.23 -11.91
N ILE A 390 -18.42 10.05 -10.78
CA ILE A 390 -18.53 8.85 -9.94
C ILE A 390 -19.54 9.15 -8.83
N GLN A 391 -20.56 8.31 -8.74
CA GLN A 391 -21.81 8.59 -8.04
C GLN A 391 -22.05 7.59 -6.90
N GLY A 392 -22.79 8.00 -5.87
CA GLY A 392 -23.32 7.08 -4.86
C GLY A 392 -22.24 6.28 -4.11
N SER A 393 -21.21 6.94 -3.60
CA SER A 393 -20.13 6.22 -2.90
C SER A 393 -20.64 5.43 -1.71
N SER A 394 -20.05 4.26 -1.46
CA SER A 394 -20.40 3.38 -0.32
C SER A 394 -19.32 3.42 0.74
N GLU A 395 -19.73 3.55 2.00
CA GLU A 395 -18.84 3.57 3.16
C GLU A 395 -18.87 2.21 3.87
N PHE A 396 -17.84 1.37 3.67
CA PHE A 396 -17.86 -0.01 4.17
C PHE A 396 -17.54 -0.11 5.67
N GLY A 397 -16.75 0.81 6.24
CA GLY A 397 -16.48 0.88 7.68
C GLY A 397 -17.75 1.16 8.48
N GLN A 398 -18.56 2.13 8.04
CA GLN A 398 -19.85 2.46 8.67
C GLN A 398 -21.03 1.60 8.16
N GLY A 399 -20.81 0.78 7.13
CA GLY A 399 -21.85 -0.07 6.54
C GLY A 399 -22.92 0.68 5.73
N ARG A 400 -22.64 1.91 5.27
CA ARG A 400 -23.55 2.70 4.42
C ARG A 400 -23.33 2.31 2.96
N ILE A 401 -24.01 1.25 2.53
CA ILE A 401 -23.86 0.68 1.18
C ILE A 401 -24.99 1.18 0.28
N ILE A 402 -24.70 1.56 -0.97
CA ILE A 402 -25.77 1.92 -1.90
C ILE A 402 -26.66 0.73 -2.26
N SER A 403 -27.93 1.07 -2.56
CA SER A 403 -28.91 0.08 -3.00
C SER A 403 -28.65 -0.36 -4.44
N PHE A 404 -29.12 -1.57 -4.78
CA PHE A 404 -29.17 -2.03 -6.18
C PHE A 404 -29.89 -1.03 -7.11
N ASN A 405 -30.95 -0.36 -6.64
CA ASN A 405 -31.67 0.63 -7.43
C ASN A 405 -30.82 1.87 -7.70
N THR A 406 -30.04 2.34 -6.72
CA THR A 406 -29.07 3.44 -6.88
C THR A 406 -28.02 3.07 -7.92
N ALA A 407 -27.41 1.88 -7.80
CA ALA A 407 -26.43 1.39 -8.77
C ALA A 407 -27.04 1.21 -10.19
N LYS A 408 -28.32 0.81 -10.27
CA LYS A 408 -29.05 0.75 -11.54
C LYS A 408 -29.24 2.14 -12.15
N SER A 409 -29.58 3.16 -11.34
CA SER A 409 -29.68 4.55 -11.79
C SER A 409 -28.36 5.10 -12.31
N ILE A 410 -27.23 4.87 -11.62
CA ILE A 410 -25.88 5.25 -12.09
C ILE A 410 -25.65 4.77 -13.53
N LYS A 411 -26.02 3.51 -13.82
CA LYS A 411 -25.90 2.91 -15.15
C LYS A 411 -26.91 3.46 -16.17
N THR A 412 -28.19 3.63 -15.80
CA THR A 412 -29.22 4.11 -16.75
C THR A 412 -29.03 5.56 -17.15
N ASP A 413 -28.56 6.37 -16.21
CA ASP A 413 -28.43 7.81 -16.37
C ASP A 413 -27.09 8.18 -17.05
N GLY A 414 -26.25 7.16 -17.34
CA GLY A 414 -25.05 7.29 -18.17
C GLY A 414 -23.77 7.64 -17.43
N TYR A 415 -23.79 7.73 -16.10
CA TYR A 415 -22.65 8.10 -15.27
C TYR A 415 -21.46 7.11 -15.33
N GLY A 416 -20.34 7.49 -14.73
CA GLY A 416 -19.07 6.78 -14.79
C GLY A 416 -19.00 5.51 -13.95
N GLY A 417 -19.62 5.50 -12.77
CA GLY A 417 -19.47 4.40 -11.82
C GLY A 417 -19.75 4.79 -10.37
N THR A 418 -19.18 4.03 -9.44
CA THR A 418 -19.29 4.24 -7.98
C THR A 418 -17.93 4.07 -7.31
N MET A 419 -17.74 4.70 -6.15
CA MET A 419 -16.62 4.43 -5.25
C MET A 419 -17.07 3.58 -4.04
N VAL A 420 -16.16 2.80 -3.48
CA VAL A 420 -16.26 2.05 -2.24
C VAL A 420 -15.10 2.48 -1.34
N PHE A 421 -15.40 3.10 -0.18
CA PHE A 421 -14.40 3.48 0.81
C PHE A 421 -14.27 2.43 1.90
N GLY A 422 -13.06 2.28 2.46
CA GLY A 422 -12.82 1.53 3.69
C GLY A 422 -12.96 0.02 3.51
N LEU A 423 -12.63 -0.52 2.33
CA LEU A 423 -12.68 -1.96 2.06
C LEU A 423 -11.63 -2.71 2.89
N THR A 424 -12.06 -3.64 3.74
CA THR A 424 -11.16 -4.51 4.54
C THR A 424 -11.57 -5.99 4.43
N PRO A 425 -10.66 -6.93 4.74
CA PRO A 425 -10.99 -8.35 4.88
C PRO A 425 -12.22 -8.66 5.72
N GLN A 426 -12.48 -7.85 6.76
CA GLN A 426 -13.52 -8.03 7.76
C GLN A 426 -14.86 -7.40 7.36
N ASN A 427 -14.88 -6.47 6.40
CA ASN A 427 -16.10 -5.76 5.98
C ASN A 427 -16.45 -5.95 4.48
N GLY A 428 -15.53 -6.50 3.68
CA GLY A 428 -15.68 -6.84 2.27
C GLY A 428 -16.52 -8.10 2.03
N TYR A 429 -17.79 -8.05 2.41
CA TYR A 429 -18.75 -9.12 2.15
C TYR A 429 -19.25 -9.05 0.69
N VAL A 430 -19.28 -10.19 -0.01
CA VAL A 430 -19.80 -10.27 -1.40
C VAL A 430 -21.23 -9.73 -1.55
N THR A 431 -22.04 -9.83 -0.49
CA THR A 431 -23.41 -9.31 -0.45
C THR A 431 -23.48 -7.79 -0.58
N ARG A 432 -22.47 -7.05 -0.10
CA ARG A 432 -22.38 -5.59 -0.26
C ARG A 432 -22.07 -5.21 -1.71
N LEU A 433 -21.10 -5.90 -2.31
CA LEU A 433 -20.70 -5.69 -3.71
C LEU A 433 -21.77 -6.16 -4.71
N ASN A 434 -22.56 -7.19 -4.37
CA ASN A 434 -23.67 -7.69 -5.20
C ASN A 434 -24.74 -6.63 -5.54
N ASN A 435 -24.91 -5.58 -4.73
CA ASN A 435 -25.79 -4.45 -5.09
C ASN A 435 -25.26 -3.71 -6.33
N ILE A 436 -23.94 -3.56 -6.43
CA ILE A 436 -23.25 -2.84 -7.50
C ILE A 436 -23.09 -3.76 -8.71
N THR A 437 -22.49 -4.93 -8.55
CA THR A 437 -22.09 -5.81 -9.66
C THR A 437 -23.28 -6.38 -10.43
N ARG A 438 -24.37 -6.76 -9.75
CA ARG A 438 -25.60 -7.20 -10.42
C ARG A 438 -26.27 -6.08 -11.21
N ALA A 439 -26.18 -4.82 -10.76
CA ALA A 439 -26.75 -3.68 -11.46
C ALA A 439 -25.88 -3.26 -12.67
N PHE A 440 -24.57 -3.13 -12.44
CA PHE A 440 -23.60 -2.69 -13.44
C PHE A 440 -23.40 -3.73 -14.54
N TYR A 441 -23.17 -5.00 -14.18
CA TYR A 441 -22.71 -6.04 -15.09
C TYR A 441 -23.70 -7.20 -15.27
N GLY A 442 -24.70 -7.34 -14.39
CA GLY A 442 -25.64 -8.46 -14.41
C GLY A 442 -25.12 -9.73 -13.74
N GLU A 443 -23.93 -9.66 -13.13
CA GLU A 443 -23.22 -10.78 -12.52
C GLU A 443 -23.16 -10.64 -10.99
N GLU A 444 -22.99 -11.77 -10.30
CA GLU A 444 -22.67 -11.77 -8.86
C GLU A 444 -21.17 -11.56 -8.63
N THR A 445 -20.81 -11.08 -7.44
CA THR A 445 -19.43 -11.05 -6.96
C THR A 445 -19.06 -12.37 -6.29
N VAL A 446 -17.91 -12.92 -6.69
CA VAL A 446 -17.20 -14.00 -5.99
C VAL A 446 -16.04 -13.39 -5.21
N ARG A 447 -15.81 -13.86 -3.97
CA ARG A 447 -14.60 -13.55 -3.20
C ARG A 447 -13.74 -14.81 -3.07
N THR A 448 -12.49 -14.74 -3.53
CA THR A 448 -11.50 -15.81 -3.42
C THR A 448 -10.30 -15.32 -2.59
N GLY A 449 -10.12 -15.92 -1.41
CA GLY A 449 -9.03 -15.58 -0.50
C GLY A 449 -9.22 -14.27 0.27
N SER A 450 -8.12 -13.80 0.84
CA SER A 450 -8.05 -12.59 1.67
C SER A 450 -6.61 -12.11 1.78
N TYR A 451 -6.40 -10.79 1.82
CA TYR A 451 -5.11 -10.18 2.10
C TYR A 451 -5.25 -9.32 3.36
N ALA A 452 -4.64 -9.77 4.46
CA ALA A 452 -4.48 -8.94 5.65
C ALA A 452 -3.31 -7.97 5.45
N LYS A 453 -3.23 -6.93 6.30
CA LYS A 453 -2.02 -6.15 6.49
C LYS A 453 -0.92 -7.07 7.02
N ASP A 454 0.22 -7.11 6.33
CA ASP A 454 1.37 -7.97 6.60
C ASP A 454 2.65 -7.16 6.88
N TRP A 455 2.48 -6.01 7.56
CA TRP A 455 3.54 -5.10 8.01
C TRP A 455 3.15 -4.33 9.28
#